data_AF-A0A3N0GLC7-F1
#
_entry.id   AF-A0A3N0GLC7-F1
#
_cell.length_a   1.000
_cell.length_b   1.000
_cell.length_c   1.000
_cell.angle_alpha   90.00
_cell.angle_beta   90.00
_cell.angle_gamma   90.00
#
_symmetry.space_group_name_H-M   'P 1'
#
loop_
_entity.id
_entity.type
_entity.pdbx_description
1 polymer ?
#
loop_
_entity_poly.entity_id
_entity_poly.type
_entity_poly.pdbx_seq_one_letter_code
_entity_poly.pdbx_strand_id
1 'polypeptide(L)'
;MTVEPSDDPHEVLITKIASDLRERGEFVAEVAATPNQRIVDLHWASLLAGRRLGVRTRVDVQQSGSGQGGSRLRVTVVCVDRLGQVVTHVSEAARAVTARRH
;
A
#
# COMPACT_ATOMS: atom_id res chain seq x y z
N MET A 1 -1.22 -26.73 -3.31
CA MET A 1 0.10 -26.10 -3.15
C MET A 1 -0.06 -25.07 -2.04
N THR A 2 0.23 -25.47 -0.81
CA THR A 2 0.08 -24.64 0.39
C THR A 2 1.32 -23.77 0.44
N VAL A 3 1.16 -22.46 0.19
CA VAL A 3 2.25 -21.51 0.35
C VAL A 3 2.46 -21.36 1.85
N GLU A 4 3.58 -21.84 2.38
CA GLU A 4 3.91 -21.57 3.78
C GLU A 4 4.00 -20.04 3.96
N PRO A 5 3.43 -19.49 5.04
CA PRO A 5 3.55 -18.05 5.29
C PRO A 5 5.04 -17.72 5.35
N SER A 6 5.49 -16.82 4.48
CA SER A 6 6.87 -16.36 4.52
C SER A 6 7.11 -15.67 5.86
N ASP A 7 8.11 -16.12 6.63
CA ASP A 7 8.60 -15.43 7.83
C ASP A 7 9.39 -14.16 7.50
N ASP A 8 9.59 -13.85 6.22
CA ASP A 8 10.23 -12.61 5.81
C ASP A 8 9.30 -11.42 6.12
N PRO A 9 9.72 -10.48 6.98
CA PRO A 9 8.86 -9.38 7.42
C PRO A 9 8.47 -8.45 6.27
N HIS A 10 9.26 -8.37 5.19
CA HIS A 10 8.91 -7.57 4.02
C HIS A 10 7.83 -8.26 3.19
N GLU A 11 7.93 -9.56 2.94
CA GLU A 11 6.91 -10.32 2.21
C GLU A 11 5.57 -10.35 2.96
N VAL A 12 5.60 -10.42 4.29
CA VAL A 12 4.39 -10.28 5.13
C VAL A 12 3.75 -8.90 4.92
N LEU A 13 4.53 -7.83 4.92
CA LEU A 13 4.01 -6.47 4.73
C LEU A 13 3.44 -6.27 3.31
N ILE A 14 4.14 -6.76 2.28
CA ILE A 14 3.68 -6.70 0.89
C ILE A 14 2.36 -7.45 0.73
N THR A 15 2.28 -8.67 1.28
CA THR A 15 1.07 -9.50 1.23
C THR A 15 -0.09 -8.83 1.95
N LYS A 16 0.16 -8.25 3.12
CA LYS A 16 -0.87 -7.51 3.87
C LYS A 16 -1.41 -6.31 3.10
N ILE A 17 -0.54 -5.48 2.52
CA ILE A 17 -0.96 -4.33 1.71
C ILE A 17 -1.77 -4.83 0.50
N ALA A 18 -1.32 -5.89 -0.17
CA ALA A 18 -2.03 -6.43 -1.34
C ALA A 18 -3.42 -6.98 -0.97
N SER A 19 -3.57 -7.67 0.16
CA SER A 19 -4.88 -8.16 0.63
C SER A 19 -5.82 -7.00 0.95
N ASP A 20 -5.34 -6.02 1.71
CA ASP A 20 -6.13 -4.88 2.14
C ASP A 20 -6.59 -4.02 0.95
N LEU A 21 -5.71 -3.77 -0.03
CA LEU A 21 -6.09 -3.09 -1.27
C LEU A 21 -7.16 -3.88 -2.03
N ARG A 22 -7.06 -5.22 -2.08
CA ARG A 22 -8.03 -6.07 -2.78
C ARG A 22 -9.39 -6.08 -2.12
N GLU A 23 -9.43 -6.14 -0.80
CA GLU A 23 -10.64 -6.31 -0.01
C GLU A 23 -11.35 -4.98 0.28
N ARG A 24 -10.57 -3.92 0.54
CA ARG A 24 -11.08 -2.64 1.04
C ARG A 24 -10.78 -1.45 0.13
N GLY A 25 -9.94 -1.62 -0.89
CA GLY A 25 -9.49 -0.53 -1.77
C GLY A 25 -8.38 0.34 -1.17
N GLU A 26 -8.09 0.18 0.13
CA GLU A 26 -7.08 0.93 0.85
C GLU A 26 -6.39 0.10 1.95
N PHE A 27 -5.14 0.44 2.21
CA PHE A 27 -4.40 0.01 3.37
C PHE A 27 -4.08 1.22 4.24
N VAL A 28 -4.27 1.11 5.56
CA VAL A 28 -3.99 2.20 6.51
C VAL A 28 -3.09 1.66 7.63
N ALA A 29 -2.02 2.38 7.92
CA ALA A 29 -1.14 2.09 9.04
C ALA A 29 -0.83 3.36 9.85
N GLU A 30 -0.65 3.21 11.16
CA GLU A 30 -0.06 4.24 11.99
C GLU A 30 1.39 3.88 12.31
N VAL A 31 2.30 4.82 12.04
CA VAL A 31 3.73 4.67 12.33
C VAL A 31 4.22 5.84 13.16
N ALA A 32 5.26 5.62 13.96
CA ALA A 32 5.96 6.73 14.60
C ALA A 32 6.60 7.60 13.52
N ALA A 33 6.56 8.92 13.69
CA ALA A 33 7.18 9.88 12.76
C ALA A 33 8.71 9.72 12.70
N THR A 34 9.30 9.04 13.67
CA THR A 34 10.72 8.72 13.73
C THR A 34 10.85 7.31 14.30
N PRO A 35 11.64 6.39 13.70
CA PRO A 35 12.54 6.58 12.56
C PRO A 35 11.86 6.44 11.18
N ASN A 36 12.35 7.24 10.21
CA ASN A 36 11.84 7.32 8.83
C ASN A 36 11.89 5.99 8.06
N GLN A 37 12.70 5.02 8.49
CA GLN A 37 12.88 3.75 7.78
C GLN A 37 11.56 3.01 7.56
N ARG A 38 10.65 3.01 8.55
CA ARG A 38 9.33 2.38 8.41
C ARG A 38 8.49 2.98 7.29
N ILE A 39 8.63 4.29 7.04
CA ILE A 39 7.91 4.98 5.96
C ILE A 39 8.49 4.56 4.61
N VAL A 40 9.82 4.42 4.52
CA VAL A 40 10.50 3.94 3.32
C VAL A 40 10.11 2.49 3.02
N ASP A 41 10.09 1.64 4.03
CA ASP A 41 9.70 0.24 3.90
C ASP A 41 8.24 0.12 3.42
N LEU A 42 7.34 0.98 3.94
CA LEU A 42 5.95 1.06 3.49
C LEU A 42 5.84 1.51 2.02
N HIS A 43 6.63 2.50 1.58
CA HIS A 43 6.65 2.92 0.18
C HIS A 43 7.14 1.79 -0.73
N TRP A 44 8.19 1.08 -0.32
CA TRP A 44 8.71 -0.04 -1.09
C TRP A 44 7.69 -1.18 -1.17
N ALA A 45 7.09 -1.54 -0.03
CA ALA A 45 6.09 -2.60 0.03
C ALA A 45 4.83 -2.24 -0.76
N SER A 46 4.38 -0.98 -0.74
CA SER A 46 3.21 -0.54 -1.52
C SER A 46 3.43 -0.65 -3.02
N LEU A 47 4.65 -0.37 -3.50
CA LEU A 47 5.00 -0.52 -4.91
C LEU A 47 5.00 -2.00 -5.33
N LEU A 48 5.57 -2.87 -4.51
CA LEU A 48 5.60 -4.32 -4.77
C LEU A 48 4.20 -4.94 -4.71
N ALA A 49 3.38 -4.53 -3.74
CA ALA A 49 1.97 -4.94 -3.66
C ALA A 49 1.19 -4.50 -4.91
N GLY A 50 1.38 -3.26 -5.36
CA GLY A 50 0.79 -2.77 -6.61
C GLY A 50 1.20 -3.61 -7.82
N ARG A 51 2.48 -3.93 -7.95
CA ARG A 51 2.99 -4.82 -9.02
C ARG A 51 2.36 -6.21 -8.96
N ARG A 52 2.24 -6.81 -7.76
CA ARG A 52 1.61 -8.13 -7.56
C ARG A 52 0.14 -8.14 -7.96
N LEU A 53 -0.56 -7.03 -7.78
CA LEU A 53 -1.97 -6.87 -8.15
C LEU A 53 -2.18 -6.37 -9.59
N GLY A 54 -1.12 -5.95 -10.29
CA GLY A 54 -1.23 -5.34 -11.62
C GLY A 54 -1.83 -3.93 -11.60
N VAL A 55 -1.68 -3.19 -10.50
CA VAL A 55 -2.23 -1.83 -10.31
C VAL A 55 -1.13 -0.82 -9.98
N ARG A 56 -1.46 0.47 -10.06
CA ARG A 56 -0.61 1.53 -9.49
C ARG A 56 -1.11 1.85 -8.09
N THR A 57 -0.18 2.18 -7.20
CA THR A 57 -0.48 2.57 -5.83
C THR A 57 0.05 3.98 -5.56
N ARG A 58 -0.64 4.70 -4.69
CA ARG A 58 -0.19 5.98 -4.12
C ARG A 58 -0.10 5.84 -2.61
N VAL A 59 0.93 6.44 -2.03
CA VAL A 59 1.12 6.53 -0.58
C VAL A 59 0.88 7.96 -0.14
N ASP A 60 -0.03 8.13 0.81
CA ASP A 60 -0.33 9.38 1.46
C ASP A 60 0.12 9.32 2.91
N VAL A 61 0.86 10.34 3.35
CA VAL A 61 1.38 10.43 4.72
C VAL A 61 0.80 11.68 5.36
N GLN A 62 0.04 11.50 6.43
CA GLN A 62 -0.59 12.57 7.20
C GLN A 62 -0.12 12.51 8.65
N GLN A 63 0.08 13.66 9.29
CA GLN A 63 0.32 13.68 10.74
C GLN A 63 -0.97 13.34 11.50
N SER A 64 -0.91 12.27 12.30
CA SER A 64 -1.97 11.87 13.23
C SER A 64 -1.72 12.49 14.60
N GLY A 65 -1.84 13.82 14.68
CA GLY A 65 -1.73 14.57 15.95
C GLY A 65 -0.42 14.39 16.74
N SER A 66 -0.26 15.20 17.78
CA SER A 66 0.84 15.10 18.73
C SER A 66 0.29 14.71 20.11
N GLY A 67 0.27 13.41 20.40
CA GLY A 67 -0.09 12.89 21.73
C GLY A 67 1.14 12.75 22.64
N GLN A 68 0.92 12.47 23.94
CA GLN A 68 1.98 12.29 24.95
C GLN A 68 3.00 11.14 24.66
N GLY A 69 2.85 10.41 23.55
CA GLY A 69 3.74 9.33 23.11
C GLY A 69 4.55 9.64 21.84
N GLY A 70 4.65 10.91 21.42
CA GLY A 70 5.39 11.34 20.22
C GLY A 70 4.50 11.55 18.99
N SER A 71 5.09 12.12 17.93
CA SER A 71 4.39 12.37 16.66
C SER A 71 4.14 11.05 15.94
N ARG A 72 2.88 10.81 15.55
CA ARG A 72 2.48 9.66 14.74
C ARG A 72 2.07 10.11 13.35
N LEU A 73 2.31 9.25 12.37
CA LEU A 73 1.89 9.45 11.00
C LEU A 73 0.88 8.37 10.65
N ARG A 74 -0.25 8.78 10.07
CA ARG A 74 -1.13 7.88 9.33
C ARG A 74 -0.60 7.78 7.91
N VAL A 75 -0.29 6.56 7.49
CA VAL A 75 0.10 6.21 6.14
C VAL A 75 -1.07 5.49 5.50
N THR A 76 -1.59 6.05 4.42
CA THR A 76 -2.67 5.47 3.62
C THR A 76 -2.11 5.06 2.26
N VAL A 77 -2.39 3.84 1.83
CA VAL A 77 -2.04 3.33 0.50
C VAL A 77 -3.34 3.06 -0.24
N VAL A 78 -3.47 3.60 -1.44
CA VAL A 78 -4.65 3.44 -2.30
C VAL A 78 -4.25 3.00 -3.69
N CYS A 79 -5.18 2.35 -4.41
CA CYS A 79 -5.03 2.12 -5.84
C CYS A 79 -5.32 3.40 -6.62
N VAL A 80 -4.54 3.65 -7.68
CA VAL A 80 -4.77 4.78 -8.58
C VAL A 80 -4.82 4.35 -10.04
N ASP A 81 -5.58 5.08 -10.85
CA ASP A 81 -5.66 4.90 -12.30
C ASP A 81 -4.44 5.51 -13.02
N ARG A 82 -4.55 5.68 -14.36
CA ARG A 82 -3.48 6.29 -15.16
C ARG A 82 -3.27 7.77 -14.91
N LEU A 83 -4.34 8.48 -14.54
CA LEU A 83 -4.36 9.91 -14.27
C LEU A 83 -4.02 10.24 -12.82
N GLY A 84 -3.78 9.20 -12.00
CA GLY A 84 -3.50 9.34 -10.57
C GLY A 84 -4.76 9.49 -9.72
N GLN A 85 -5.94 9.22 -10.28
CA GLN A 85 -7.20 9.25 -9.54
C GLN A 85 -7.35 7.99 -8.70
N VAL A 86 -7.86 8.15 -7.48
CA VAL A 86 -8.09 7.04 -6.56
C VAL A 86 -9.20 6.15 -7.11
N VAL A 87 -8.96 4.84 -7.10
CA VAL A 87 -9.91 3.82 -7.54
C VAL A 87 -10.09 2.79 -6.43
N THR A 88 -11.34 2.56 -6.03
CA THR A 88 -11.67 1.70 -4.88
C THR A 88 -11.56 0.22 -5.22
N HIS A 89 -11.75 -0.16 -6.49
CA HIS A 89 -11.72 -1.55 -6.92
C HIS A 89 -10.45 -1.90 -7.71
N VAL A 90 -9.69 -2.86 -7.20
CA VAL A 90 -8.46 -3.37 -7.85
C VAL A 90 -8.73 -3.90 -9.27
N SER A 91 -9.90 -4.47 -9.53
CA SER A 91 -10.30 -4.95 -10.87
C SER A 91 -10.43 -3.82 -11.89
N GLU A 92 -10.92 -2.66 -11.47
CA GLU A 92 -11.02 -1.45 -12.30
C GLU A 92 -9.64 -0.84 -12.53
N ALA A 93 -8.84 -0.75 -11.48
CA ALA A 93 -7.46 -0.30 -11.53
C ALA A 93 -6.59 -1.16 -12.48
N ALA A 94 -6.73 -2.49 -12.43
CA ALA A 94 -5.95 -3.42 -13.24
C ALA A 94 -6.32 -3.34 -14.74
N ARG A 95 -7.59 -3.10 -15.07
CA ARG A 95 -8.04 -2.86 -16.45
C ARG A 95 -7.42 -1.58 -17.02
N ALA A 96 -7.37 -0.52 -16.21
CA ALA A 96 -6.71 0.72 -16.59
C ALA A 96 -5.21 0.48 -16.88
N VAL A 97 -4.51 -0.38 -16.14
CA VAL A 97 -3.09 -0.68 -16.43
C VAL A 97 -2.93 -1.51 -17.72
N THR A 98 -3.80 -2.50 -17.95
CA THR A 98 -3.63 -3.52 -19.02
C THR A 98 -3.94 -3.02 -20.43
N ALA A 99 -4.70 -1.93 -20.62
CA ALA A 99 -4.97 -1.34 -21.95
C ALA A 99 -3.73 -0.67 -22.60
N ARG A 100 -2.54 -1.24 -22.44
CA ARG A 100 -1.23 -0.77 -22.90
C ARG A 100 -0.51 -1.82 -23.75
N ARG A 101 -1.23 -2.82 -24.29
CA ARG A 101 -0.64 -3.93 -25.07
C ARG A 101 -1.23 -4.11 -26.48
N HIS A 102 -1.93 -3.12 -27.02
CA HIS A 102 -2.30 -3.08 -28.43
C HIS A 102 -1.75 -1.84 -29.09
#